data_AF-A0A1J5SWZ6-F1
#
_entry.id   AF-A0A1J5SWZ6-F1
#
_cell.length_a   1.000
_cell.length_b   1.000
_cell.length_c   1.000
_cell.angle_alpha   90.00
_cell.angle_beta   90.00
_cell.angle_gamma   90.00
#
_symmetry.space_group_name_H-M   'P 1'
#
loop_
_entity.id
_entity.type
_entity.pdbx_description
1 polymer ?
#
loop_
_entity_poly.entity_id
_entity_poly.type
_entity_poly.pdbx_seq_one_letter_code
_entity_poly.pdbx_strand_id
1 'polypeptide(L)'
;MNKRIINKMIAIVAVSCIGFISAPAFAAQDSFQRDMTQRVMQAKQKLQQAEAAKGAERQKLMGEHLKMMQGNMKKMQAMKPKAGMSMQEHEDYINEHQKLMEQIMEQMMGEHKLMMDMGDMPMDMGDMHKQ
;
A
#
# COMPACT_ATOMS: atom_id res chain seq x y z
N MET A 1 36.34 -22.95 38.70
CA MET A 1 35.17 -22.81 37.82
C MET A 1 35.60 -22.04 36.57
N ASN A 2 35.64 -22.71 35.41
CA ASN A 2 36.34 -22.24 34.21
C ASN A 2 35.57 -21.16 33.44
N LYS A 3 36.18 -19.99 33.24
CA LYS A 3 35.63 -18.81 32.55
C LYS A 3 35.12 -19.07 31.11
N ARG A 4 35.51 -20.20 30.50
CA ARG A 4 35.03 -20.64 29.18
C ARG A 4 33.58 -21.12 29.17
N ILE A 5 33.04 -21.58 30.29
CA ILE A 5 31.65 -22.06 30.39
C ILE A 5 30.68 -20.88 30.51
N ILE A 6 31.08 -19.80 31.19
CA ILE A 6 30.27 -18.59 31.39
C ILE A 6 29.98 -17.89 30.05
N ASN A 7 30.98 -17.79 29.16
CA ASN A 7 30.79 -17.12 27.86
C ASN A 7 29.89 -17.90 26.88
N LYS A 8 29.74 -19.22 27.04
CA LYS A 8 28.84 -20.02 26.18
C LYS A 8 27.38 -19.99 26.65
N MET A 9 27.11 -19.60 27.90
CA MET A 9 25.75 -19.51 28.46
C MET A 9 25.04 -18.18 28.15
N ILE A 10 25.76 -17.16 27.67
CA ILE A 10 25.19 -15.82 27.39
C ILE A 10 24.59 -15.70 25.98
N ALA A 11 24.89 -16.64 25.06
CA ALA A 11 24.47 -16.53 23.66
C ALA A 11 23.13 -17.20 23.33
N ILE A 12 22.38 -17.68 24.32
CA ILE A 12 21.06 -18.29 24.10
C ILE A 12 20.07 -17.70 25.10
N VAL A 13 19.76 -16.42 24.95
CA VAL A 13 18.53 -15.85 25.52
C VAL A 13 17.54 -15.76 24.37
N ALA A 14 16.62 -16.71 24.38
CA ALA A 14 15.46 -16.79 23.53
C ALA A 14 14.68 -15.47 23.58
N VAL A 15 14.81 -14.66 22.53
CA VAL A 15 13.79 -13.67 22.17
C VAL A 15 12.67 -14.42 21.47
N SER A 16 11.93 -15.21 22.25
CA SER A 16 10.62 -15.72 21.88
C SER A 16 9.59 -15.05 22.78
N CYS A 17 9.59 -13.72 22.77
CA CYS A 17 8.33 -13.01 22.91
C CYS A 17 7.57 -13.30 21.62
N ILE A 18 6.88 -14.44 21.57
CA ILE A 18 5.64 -14.52 20.82
C ILE A 18 4.78 -13.47 21.50
N GLY A 19 4.90 -12.22 21.02
CA GLY A 19 3.91 -11.22 21.29
C GLY A 19 2.60 -11.91 20.96
N PHE A 20 1.68 -11.88 21.91
CA PHE A 20 0.27 -12.00 21.59
C PHE A 20 0.02 -10.98 20.48
N ILE A 21 0.15 -11.42 19.22
CA ILE A 21 -0.54 -10.81 18.12
C ILE A 21 -1.97 -11.18 18.47
N SER A 22 -2.58 -10.35 19.33
CA SER A 22 -4.02 -10.14 19.34
C SER A 22 -4.39 -10.16 17.87
N ALA A 23 -4.99 -11.25 17.42
CA ALA A 23 -5.41 -11.36 16.05
C ALA A 23 -6.19 -10.06 15.80
N PRO A 24 -5.75 -9.19 14.87
CA PRO A 24 -6.66 -8.19 14.36
C PRO A 24 -7.91 -8.98 14.00
N ALA A 25 -9.08 -8.50 14.37
CA ALA A 25 -10.33 -9.11 13.98
C ALA A 25 -10.42 -9.13 12.44
N PHE A 26 -9.73 -10.08 11.80
CA PHE A 26 -9.77 -10.36 10.38
C PHE A 26 -11.13 -10.93 9.98
N ALA A 27 -12.03 -11.13 10.96
CA ALA A 27 -13.39 -11.60 10.78
C ALA A 27 -14.34 -10.52 10.22
N ALA A 28 -13.94 -9.25 10.14
CA ALA A 28 -14.81 -8.17 9.66
C ALA A 28 -14.37 -7.51 8.34
N GLN A 29 -13.15 -7.76 7.85
CA GLN A 29 -12.71 -7.11 6.62
C GLN A 29 -13.41 -7.72 5.42
N ASP A 30 -14.25 -6.92 4.76
CA ASP A 30 -14.95 -7.35 3.56
C ASP A 30 -13.96 -7.81 2.49
N SER A 31 -14.32 -8.87 1.76
CA SER A 31 -13.52 -9.41 0.64
C SER A 31 -13.08 -8.33 -0.35
N PHE A 32 -13.93 -7.31 -0.57
CA PHE A 32 -13.62 -6.16 -1.40
C PHE A 32 -12.55 -5.25 -0.77
N GLN A 33 -12.65 -4.96 0.53
CA GLN A 33 -11.63 -4.19 1.25
C GLN A 33 -10.27 -4.90 1.22
N ARG A 34 -10.27 -6.23 1.35
CA ARG A 34 -9.03 -7.03 1.30
C ARG A 34 -8.36 -7.01 -0.08
N ASP A 35 -9.14 -7.18 -1.16
CA ASP A 35 -8.64 -7.00 -2.53
C ASP A 35 -8.06 -5.59 -2.70
N MET A 36 -8.77 -4.58 -2.21
CA MET A 36 -8.33 -3.20 -2.32
C MET A 36 -7.03 -2.94 -1.55
N THR A 37 -6.89 -3.42 -0.32
CA THR A 37 -5.64 -3.34 0.46
C THR A 37 -4.47 -3.94 -0.30
N GLN A 38 -4.65 -5.11 -0.90
CA GLN A 38 -3.58 -5.76 -1.67
C GLN A 38 -3.17 -4.93 -2.89
N ARG A 39 -4.14 -4.40 -3.64
CA ARG A 39 -3.87 -3.58 -4.83
C ARG A 39 -3.19 -2.26 -4.49
N VAL A 40 -3.58 -1.63 -3.39
CA VAL A 40 -2.97 -0.40 -2.89
C VAL A 40 -1.52 -0.67 -2.45
N MET A 41 -1.25 -1.80 -1.81
CA MET A 41 0.10 -2.20 -1.43
C MET A 41 0.99 -2.49 -2.64
N GLN A 42 0.47 -3.18 -3.66
CA GLN A 42 1.19 -3.43 -4.91
C GLN A 42 1.53 -2.13 -5.65
N ALA A 43 0.61 -1.17 -5.68
CA ALA A 43 0.86 0.14 -6.27
C ALA A 43 1.95 0.89 -5.48
N LYS A 44 1.94 0.83 -4.14
CA LYS A 44 2.96 1.45 -3.28
C LYS A 44 4.35 0.87 -3.54
N GLN A 45 4.45 -0.45 -3.64
CA GLN A 45 5.71 -1.13 -3.98
C GLN A 45 6.24 -0.69 -5.35
N LYS A 46 5.36 -0.52 -6.34
CA LYS A 46 5.76 -0.04 -7.67
C LYS A 46 6.29 1.40 -7.63
N LEU A 47 5.66 2.26 -6.83
CA LEU A 47 6.12 3.63 -6.63
C LEU A 47 7.51 3.67 -5.98
N GLN A 48 7.75 2.82 -4.98
CA GLN A 48 9.07 2.69 -4.34
C GLN A 48 10.14 2.18 -5.32
N GLN A 49 9.79 1.25 -6.20
CA GLN A 49 10.69 0.79 -7.27
C GLN A 49 11.01 1.94 -8.24
N ALA A 50 10.01 2.74 -8.61
CA ALA A 50 10.21 3.91 -9.47
C ALA A 50 11.12 4.96 -8.82
N GLU A 51 10.93 5.24 -7.53
CA GLU A 51 11.77 6.16 -6.76
C GLU A 51 13.24 5.73 -6.78
N ALA A 52 13.50 4.44 -6.58
CA ALA A 52 14.84 3.86 -6.59
C ALA A 52 15.46 3.76 -8.00
N ALA A 53 14.65 3.60 -9.04
CA ALA A 53 15.10 3.51 -10.44
C ALA A 53 15.49 4.88 -11.01
N LYS A 54 16.08 4.89 -12.22
CA LYS A 54 16.43 6.11 -12.97
C LYS A 54 16.08 5.98 -14.46
N GLY A 55 16.01 7.11 -15.16
CA GLY A 55 15.84 7.16 -16.61
C GLY A 55 14.60 6.41 -17.12
N ALA A 56 14.77 5.65 -18.21
CA ALA A 56 13.67 4.94 -18.86
C ALA A 56 12.98 3.89 -17.97
N GLU A 57 13.72 3.26 -17.05
CA GLU A 57 13.14 2.29 -16.11
C GLU A 57 12.23 2.98 -15.10
N ARG A 58 12.65 4.12 -14.54
CA ARG A 58 11.81 4.96 -13.68
C ARG A 58 10.52 5.36 -14.40
N GLN A 59 10.61 5.82 -15.66
CA GLN A 59 9.45 6.19 -16.46
C GLN A 59 8.47 5.02 -16.67
N LYS A 60 9.00 3.84 -17.01
CA LYS A 60 8.18 2.62 -17.17
C LYS A 60 7.45 2.26 -15.87
N LEU A 61 8.16 2.22 -14.76
CA LEU A 61 7.59 1.86 -13.45
C LEU A 61 6.54 2.88 -13.00
N MET A 62 6.75 4.18 -13.29
CA MET A 62 5.76 5.22 -13.05
C MET A 62 4.51 5.07 -13.92
N GLY A 63 4.66 4.74 -15.21
CA GLY A 63 3.53 4.43 -16.07
C GLY A 63 2.69 3.24 -15.56
N GLU A 64 3.35 2.19 -15.07
CA GLU A 64 2.69 1.06 -14.42
C GLU A 64 1.97 1.48 -13.12
N HIS A 65 2.64 2.28 -12.27
CA HIS A 65 2.06 2.81 -11.03
C HIS A 65 0.80 3.65 -11.30
N LEU A 66 0.86 4.60 -12.23
CA LEU A 66 -0.25 5.46 -12.65
C LEU A 66 -1.48 4.64 -13.09
N LYS A 67 -1.25 3.61 -13.91
CA LYS A 67 -2.31 2.71 -14.37
C LYS A 67 -2.94 1.96 -13.20
N MET A 68 -2.14 1.52 -12.24
CA MET A 68 -2.66 0.90 -11.01
C MET A 68 -3.44 1.90 -10.16
N MET A 69 -2.93 3.13 -9.98
CA MET A 69 -3.59 4.20 -9.23
C MET A 69 -4.96 4.56 -9.84
N GLN A 70 -5.06 4.71 -11.15
CA GLN A 70 -6.34 4.96 -11.83
C GLN A 70 -7.33 3.81 -11.60
N GLY A 71 -6.87 2.56 -11.69
CA GLY A 71 -7.69 1.39 -11.42
C GLY A 71 -8.06 1.22 -9.95
N ASN A 72 -7.20 1.68 -9.04
CA ASN A 72 -7.45 1.68 -7.60
C ASN A 72 -8.51 2.73 -7.24
N MET A 73 -8.38 3.95 -7.75
CA MET A 73 -9.37 5.02 -7.56
C MET A 73 -10.77 4.63 -8.03
N LYS A 74 -10.89 4.02 -9.22
CA LYS A 74 -12.19 3.54 -9.74
C LYS A 74 -12.82 2.50 -8.82
N LYS A 75 -12.04 1.53 -8.32
CA LYS A 75 -12.55 0.53 -7.37
C LYS A 75 -12.95 1.17 -6.04
N MET A 76 -12.14 2.10 -5.54
CA MET A 76 -12.42 2.84 -4.30
C MET A 76 -13.74 3.59 -4.38
N GLN A 77 -13.98 4.30 -5.49
CA GLN A 77 -15.23 5.03 -5.72
C GLN A 77 -16.44 4.08 -5.82
N ALA A 78 -16.25 2.86 -6.31
CA ALA A 78 -17.29 1.86 -6.40
C ALA A 78 -17.57 1.13 -5.06
N MET A 79 -16.71 1.29 -4.06
CA MET A 79 -16.91 0.69 -2.74
C MET A 79 -18.13 1.29 -2.07
N LYS A 80 -19.00 0.40 -1.56
CA LYS A 80 -20.16 0.77 -0.77
C LYS A 80 -20.25 -0.14 0.46
N PRO A 81 -20.71 0.38 1.60
CA PRO A 81 -21.05 -0.47 2.73
C PRO A 81 -22.12 -1.48 2.30
N LYS A 82 -22.03 -2.73 2.80
CA LYS A 82 -23.09 -3.73 2.59
C LYS A 82 -24.39 -3.28 3.24
N ALA A 83 -25.51 -3.60 2.58
CA ALA A 83 -26.83 -3.36 3.15
C ALA A 83 -27.05 -4.25 4.38
N GLY A 84 -27.67 -3.69 5.43
CA GLY A 84 -28.01 -4.43 6.65
C GLY A 84 -26.85 -4.73 7.58
N MET A 85 -25.68 -4.08 7.41
CA MET A 85 -24.61 -4.16 8.41
C MET A 85 -25.05 -3.61 9.76
N SER A 86 -24.55 -4.24 10.83
CA SER A 86 -24.64 -3.68 12.18
C SER A 86 -23.87 -2.36 12.29
N MET A 87 -24.14 -1.58 13.33
CA MET A 87 -23.42 -0.31 13.57
C MET A 87 -21.90 -0.53 13.69
N GLN A 88 -21.48 -1.59 14.38
CA GLN A 88 -20.05 -1.90 14.55
C GLN A 88 -19.39 -2.28 13.22
N GLU A 89 -20.03 -3.13 12.40
CA GLU A 89 -19.50 -3.48 11.07
C GLU A 89 -19.46 -2.27 10.14
N HIS A 90 -20.41 -1.33 10.29
CA HIS A 90 -20.40 -0.08 9.56
C HIS A 90 -19.23 0.83 9.96
N GLU A 91 -18.96 0.97 11.26
CA GLU A 91 -17.81 1.72 11.78
C GLU A 91 -16.48 1.11 11.30
N ASP A 92 -16.33 -0.21 11.42
CA ASP A 92 -15.15 -0.93 10.93
C ASP A 92 -14.98 -0.75 9.41
N TYR A 93 -16.09 -0.78 8.65
CA TYR A 93 -16.06 -0.53 7.22
C TYR A 93 -15.54 0.87 6.90
N ILE A 94 -16.03 1.90 7.61
CA ILE A 94 -15.62 3.30 7.40
C ILE A 94 -14.15 3.49 7.77
N ASN A 95 -13.70 2.91 8.88
CA ASN A 95 -12.31 2.99 9.33
C ASN A 95 -11.34 2.40 8.28
N GLU A 96 -11.64 1.22 7.75
CA GLU A 96 -10.80 0.62 6.70
C GLU A 96 -10.90 1.39 5.38
N HIS A 97 -12.05 1.95 5.03
CA HIS A 97 -12.18 2.81 3.85
C HIS A 97 -11.33 4.08 3.98
N GLN A 98 -11.33 4.75 5.14
CA GLN A 98 -10.50 5.92 5.41
C GLN A 98 -9.00 5.60 5.31
N LYS A 99 -8.57 4.50 5.91
CA LYS A 99 -7.18 4.03 5.84
C LYS A 99 -6.73 3.75 4.40
N LEU A 100 -7.58 3.15 3.58
CA LEU A 100 -7.26 2.94 2.17
C LEU A 100 -7.18 4.26 1.40
N MET A 101 -8.05 5.22 1.71
CA MET A 101 -7.99 6.57 1.13
C MET A 101 -6.69 7.29 1.49
N GLU A 102 -6.27 7.23 2.76
CA GLU A 102 -5.00 7.79 3.22
C GLU A 102 -3.80 7.20 2.47
N GLN A 103 -3.76 5.87 2.29
CA GLN A 103 -2.68 5.21 1.57
C GLN A 103 -2.62 5.55 0.07
N ILE A 104 -3.78 5.77 -0.54
CA ILE A 104 -3.86 6.23 -1.93
C ILE A 104 -3.39 7.68 -2.04
N MET A 105 -3.78 8.55 -1.10
CA MET A 105 -3.32 9.94 -1.07
C MET A 105 -1.81 10.05 -0.85
N GLU A 106 -1.25 9.24 0.06
CA GLU A 106 0.21 9.16 0.28
C GLU A 106 0.95 8.80 -1.02
N GLN A 107 0.43 7.82 -1.76
CA GLN A 107 1.01 7.42 -3.05
C GLN A 107 0.90 8.51 -4.11
N MET A 108 -0.23 9.20 -4.19
CA MET A 108 -0.41 10.32 -5.12
C MET A 108 0.58 11.46 -4.84
N MET A 109 0.84 11.76 -3.57
CA MET A 109 1.85 12.75 -3.19
C MET A 109 3.27 12.30 -3.57
N GLY A 110 3.60 11.02 -3.35
CA GLY A 110 4.88 10.46 -3.77
C GLY A 110 5.06 10.46 -5.29
N GLU A 111 4.01 10.09 -6.03
CA GLU A 111 3.94 10.15 -7.48
C GLU A 111 4.19 11.58 -7.98
N HIS A 112 3.48 12.56 -7.42
CA HIS A 112 3.60 13.96 -7.79
C HIS A 112 5.03 14.48 -7.57
N LYS A 113 5.64 14.13 -6.42
CA LYS A 113 7.04 14.49 -6.12
C LYS A 113 8.00 13.91 -7.15
N LEU A 114 7.84 12.62 -7.51
CA LEU A 114 8.69 11.98 -8.51
C LEU A 114 8.49 12.58 -9.91
N MET A 115 7.26 12.93 -10.28
CA MET A 115 6.97 13.60 -11.54
C MET A 115 7.62 14.98 -11.61
N MET A 116 7.60 15.75 -10.52
CA MET A 116 8.30 17.04 -10.46
C MET A 116 9.82 16.87 -10.54
N ASP A 117 10.38 15.86 -9.88
CA ASP A 117 11.82 15.53 -9.95
C ASP A 117 12.25 15.11 -11.37
N MET A 118 11.36 14.45 -12.12
CA MET A 118 11.65 14.04 -13.50
C MET A 118 11.67 15.19 -14.51
N GLY A 119 11.31 16.41 -14.11
CA GLY A 119 11.33 17.61 -14.95
C GLY A 119 10.31 17.52 -16.08
N ASP A 120 9.14 18.11 -15.88
CA ASP A 120 8.15 18.47 -16.90
C ASP A 120 8.07 17.49 -18.08
N MET A 121 7.65 16.24 -17.80
CA MET A 121 7.27 15.35 -18.89
C MET A 121 6.05 15.96 -19.58
N PRO A 122 6.07 16.19 -20.91
CA PRO A 122 4.82 16.43 -21.62
C PRO A 122 3.96 15.19 -21.40
N MET A 123 2.83 15.38 -20.72
CA MET A 123 1.74 14.41 -20.73
C MET A 123 1.22 14.38 -22.15
N ASP A 124 1.92 13.71 -23.05
CA ASP A 124 1.43 13.34 -24.36
C ASP A 124 0.35 12.29 -24.14
N MET A 125 -0.81 12.75 -23.68
CA MET A 125 -2.08 12.08 -23.90
C MET A 125 -2.34 12.18 -25.40
N GLY A 126 -1.69 11.27 -26.13
CA GLY A 126 -1.72 11.24 -27.59
C GLY A 126 -3.15 11.40 -28.11
N ASP A 127 -3.29 12.33 -29.06
CA ASP A 127 -4.20 12.26 -30.21
C ASP A 127 -5.49 11.44 -30.01
N MET A 128 -6.34 11.86 -29.06
CA MET A 128 -7.76 11.47 -29.03
C MET A 128 -8.68 12.59 -29.52
N HIS A 129 -8.16 13.50 -30.34
CA HIS A 129 -8.94 14.45 -31.12
C HIS A 129 -8.47 14.49 -32.57
N LYS A 130 -8.80 13.45 -33.33
CA LYS A 130 -9.10 13.62 -34.75
C LYS A 130 -10.57 13.26 -34.97
N GLN A 131 -11.34 14.32 -35.19
CA GLN A 131 -12.64 14.29 -35.85
C GLN A 131 -12.48 13.81 -37.30
#